data_AF-A0A2N4YQ74-F1
#
_entry.id   AF-A0A2N4YQ74-F1
#
_cell.length_a   1.000
_cell.length_b   1.000
_cell.length_c   1.000
_cell.angle_alpha   90.00
_cell.angle_beta   90.00
_cell.angle_gamma   90.00
#
_symmetry.space_group_name_H-M   'P 1'
#
loop_
_entity.id
_entity.type
_entity.pdbx_description
1 polymer ?
#
loop_
_entity_poly.entity_id
_entity_poly.type
_entity_poly.pdbx_seq_one_letter_code
_entity_poly.pdbx_strand_id
1 'polypeptide(L)'
;LERLTWSLTLAGWQVSLSDPRGVEGQARLWGLRDLRLQEGRLTAPASLLSHWLMSTMPVSAEGEVTFSLAEAHFSEGRCRQITAGGAQWRQARLHSPVGSLELAQVNGTFRCTADGAVALTLRQDSHQLSLSGQGTLSPDGRYLFRGTLQPRQGMPPLLALLVTRPASKNEPGRTPWQIQGKWLPQEQK
;
A
#
# COMPACT_ATOMS: atom_id res chain seq x y z
N LEU A 1 19.46 -4.64 -4.23
CA LEU A 1 19.60 -3.21 -3.85
C LEU A 1 20.95 -2.75 -4.38
N GLU A 2 20.98 -2.21 -5.61
CA GLU A 2 22.24 -2.05 -6.34
C GLU A 2 22.87 -0.66 -6.22
N ARG A 3 22.10 0.41 -5.95
CA ARG A 3 22.66 1.75 -5.69
C ARG A 3 21.85 2.51 -4.64
N LEU A 4 22.51 2.79 -3.52
CA LEU A 4 22.11 3.84 -2.57
C LEU A 4 23.12 4.97 -2.72
N THR A 5 22.64 6.15 -3.09
CA THR A 5 23.45 7.36 -3.03
C THR A 5 22.93 8.24 -1.91
N TRP A 6 23.87 8.71 -1.09
CA TRP A 6 23.61 9.65 0.00
C TRP A 6 24.50 10.85 -0.19
N SER A 7 23.93 12.05 -0.07
CA SER A 7 24.68 13.29 -0.02
C SER A 7 24.32 14.05 1.25
N LEU A 8 25.36 14.52 1.93
CA LEU A 8 25.23 15.38 3.10
C LEU A 8 25.13 16.83 2.62
N THR A 9 24.00 17.46 2.87
CA THR A 9 23.85 18.91 2.70
C THR A 9 23.71 19.56 4.08
N LEU A 10 23.93 20.87 4.18
CA LEU A 10 23.64 21.63 5.41
C LEU A 10 22.15 21.50 5.84
N ALA A 11 21.30 20.98 4.96
CA ALA A 11 19.87 20.78 5.13
C ALA A 11 19.47 19.28 5.19
N GLY A 12 20.27 18.40 5.79
CA GLY A 12 19.90 17.00 6.04
C GLY A 12 20.46 15.98 5.05
N TRP A 13 19.94 14.75 5.11
CA TRP A 13 20.36 13.63 4.27
C TRP A 13 19.42 13.47 3.08
N GLN A 14 19.94 13.59 1.86
CA GLN A 14 19.19 13.17 0.69
C GLN A 14 19.48 11.70 0.41
N VAL A 15 18.42 10.88 0.39
CA VAL A 15 18.49 9.46 0.09
C VAL A 15 17.82 9.23 -1.25
N SER A 16 18.54 8.62 -2.18
CA SER A 16 17.92 8.08 -3.40
C SER A 16 18.21 6.58 -3.53
N LEU A 17 17.19 5.86 -3.97
CA LEU A 17 17.15 4.42 -4.14
C LEU A 17 16.83 4.15 -5.61
N SER A 18 17.63 3.28 -6.23
CA SER A 18 17.28 2.68 -7.52
C SER A 18 17.61 1.19 -7.45
N ASP A 19 16.63 0.36 -7.80
CA ASP A 19 16.74 -1.09 -7.85
C ASP A 19 16.44 -1.58 -9.28
N PRO A 20 17.19 -2.57 -9.81
CA PRO A 20 16.97 -3.09 -11.17
C PRO A 20 15.57 -3.64 -11.42
N ARG A 21 14.83 -3.99 -10.37
CA ARG A 21 13.44 -4.43 -10.47
C ARG A 21 12.46 -3.27 -10.71
N GLY A 22 12.95 -2.06 -11.01
CA GLY A 22 12.15 -0.88 -11.32
C GLY A 22 11.66 -0.12 -10.08
N VAL A 23 12.25 -0.37 -8.91
CA VAL A 23 11.94 0.42 -7.71
C VAL A 23 12.82 1.66 -7.71
N GLU A 24 12.19 2.83 -7.69
CA GLU A 24 12.87 4.11 -7.63
C GLU A 24 12.31 4.92 -6.48
N GLY A 25 13.18 5.53 -5.68
CA GLY A 25 12.75 6.31 -4.54
C GLY A 25 13.69 7.47 -4.25
N GLN A 26 13.12 8.54 -3.73
CA GLN A 26 13.87 9.66 -3.21
C GLN A 26 13.17 10.22 -1.98
N ALA A 27 13.98 10.70 -1.05
CA ALA A 27 13.52 11.24 0.21
C ALA A 27 14.60 12.16 0.77
N ARG A 28 14.18 13.18 1.51
CA ARG A 28 15.07 13.91 2.40
C ARG A 28 14.75 13.57 3.85
N LEU A 29 15.79 13.33 4.63
CA LEU A 29 15.71 12.92 6.04
C LEU A 29 16.42 13.93 6.93
N TRP A 30 15.78 14.28 8.04
CA TRP A 30 16.35 15.12 9.09
C TRP A 30 16.15 14.50 10.47
N GLY A 31 17.09 14.75 11.37
CA GLY A 31 17.02 14.27 12.74
C GLY A 31 17.30 12.76 12.86
N LEU A 32 17.75 12.37 14.06
CA LEU A 32 18.04 10.96 14.38
C LEU A 32 16.98 10.35 15.29
N ARG A 33 16.51 11.09 16.31
CA ARG A 33 15.45 10.65 17.24
C ARG A 33 14.05 11.10 16.82
N ASP A 34 13.97 12.34 16.36
CA ASP A 34 12.80 12.95 15.75
C ASP A 34 13.03 13.00 14.23
N LEU A 35 12.81 11.85 13.60
CA LEU A 35 13.01 11.67 12.18
C LEU A 35 11.94 12.44 11.41
N ARG A 36 12.35 13.41 10.60
CA ARG A 36 11.49 14.04 9.60
C ARG A 36 11.85 13.51 8.23
N LEU A 37 10.83 13.12 7.49
CA LEU A 37 10.91 12.70 6.10
C LEU A 37 10.17 13.75 5.28
N GLN A 38 10.82 14.37 4.30
CA GLN A 38 10.18 15.33 3.39
C GLN A 38 10.44 14.99 1.94
N GLU A 39 9.52 15.47 1.09
CA GLU A 39 9.56 15.28 -0.38
C GLU A 39 9.79 13.81 -0.76
N GLY A 40 9.19 12.91 0.02
CA GLY A 40 9.29 11.47 -0.18
C GLY A 40 8.50 11.07 -1.42
N ARG A 41 9.14 10.38 -2.35
CA ARG A 41 8.50 9.69 -3.46
C ARG A 41 9.12 8.31 -3.63
N LEU A 42 8.28 7.29 -3.72
CA LEU A 42 8.70 5.93 -4.02
C LEU A 42 7.78 5.37 -5.11
N THR A 43 8.35 4.94 -6.21
CA THR A 43 7.66 4.33 -7.33
C THR A 43 8.15 2.91 -7.50
N ALA A 44 7.23 1.97 -7.70
CA ALA A 44 7.54 0.56 -7.85
C ALA A 44 6.53 -0.13 -8.78
N PRO A 45 6.94 -1.11 -9.59
CA PRO A 45 6.00 -1.91 -10.35
C PRO A 45 5.16 -2.77 -9.40
N ALA A 46 3.86 -2.84 -9.68
CA ALA A 46 2.91 -3.59 -8.86
C ALA A 46 3.21 -5.08 -8.80
N SER A 47 3.95 -5.61 -9.78
CA SER A 47 4.37 -7.02 -9.83
C SER A 47 5.15 -7.45 -8.58
N LEU A 48 5.82 -6.52 -7.88
CA LEU A 48 6.50 -6.77 -6.61
C LEU A 48 5.53 -7.04 -5.45
N LEU A 49 4.28 -6.60 -5.55
CA LEU A 49 3.24 -6.86 -4.55
C LEU A 49 2.67 -8.28 -4.63
N SER A 50 2.89 -8.98 -5.75
CA SER A 50 2.36 -10.33 -5.98
C SER A 50 2.73 -11.29 -4.84
N HIS A 51 3.94 -11.18 -4.30
CA HIS A 51 4.41 -11.95 -3.13
C HIS A 51 3.46 -11.85 -1.93
N TRP A 52 2.94 -10.65 -1.64
CA TRP A 52 2.08 -10.40 -0.48
C TRP A 52 0.61 -10.77 -0.72
N LEU A 53 0.21 -10.89 -1.98
CA LEU A 53 -1.15 -11.22 -2.41
C LEU A 53 -1.38 -12.73 -2.55
N MET A 54 -0.31 -13.53 -2.60
CA MET A 54 -0.38 -14.99 -2.69
C MET A 54 -0.61 -15.63 -1.31
N SER A 55 -1.85 -15.68 -0.86
CA SER A 55 -2.19 -16.50 0.32
C SER A 55 -2.89 -17.82 -0.05
N THR A 56 -3.64 -17.87 -1.16
CA THR A 56 -4.38 -19.07 -1.58
C THR A 56 -4.46 -19.32 -3.09
N MET A 57 -4.19 -18.31 -3.93
CA MET A 57 -4.09 -18.44 -5.38
C MET A 57 -2.95 -17.56 -5.91
N PRO A 58 -2.25 -17.96 -6.99
CA PRO A 58 -1.24 -17.13 -7.63
C PRO A 58 -1.93 -15.93 -8.27
N VAL A 59 -1.76 -14.77 -7.66
CA VAL A 59 -2.27 -13.50 -8.18
C VAL A 59 -1.07 -12.65 -8.56
N SER A 60 -1.01 -12.20 -9.82
CA SER A 60 -0.04 -11.19 -10.23
C SER A 60 -0.72 -9.83 -10.33
N ALA A 61 0.06 -8.79 -10.01
CA ALA A 61 -0.38 -7.40 -10.08
C ALA A 61 0.38 -6.67 -11.19
N GLU A 62 -0.33 -5.84 -11.95
CA GLU A 62 0.21 -5.04 -13.04
C GLU A 62 -0.05 -3.55 -12.81
N GLY A 63 0.78 -2.70 -13.40
CA GLY A 63 0.75 -1.25 -13.27
C GLY A 63 1.84 -0.73 -12.35
N GLU A 64 1.74 0.55 -12.00
CA GLU A 64 2.75 1.27 -11.22
C GLU A 64 2.14 1.78 -9.92
N VAL A 65 2.82 1.51 -8.81
CA VAL A 65 2.47 2.00 -7.48
C VAL A 65 3.41 3.13 -7.12
N THR A 66 2.86 4.31 -6.90
CA THR A 66 3.58 5.48 -6.42
C THR A 66 3.10 5.85 -5.02
N PHE A 67 4.02 5.95 -4.10
CA PHE A 67 3.84 6.54 -2.78
C PHE A 67 4.45 7.93 -2.79
N SER A 68 3.72 8.91 -2.27
CA SER A 68 4.17 10.30 -2.18
C SER A 68 3.85 10.89 -0.83
N LEU A 69 4.76 11.71 -0.32
CA LEU A 69 4.65 12.33 0.98
C LEU A 69 5.34 13.70 0.93
N ALA A 70 4.63 14.76 1.31
CA ALA A 70 5.26 16.07 1.46
C ALA A 70 6.11 16.12 2.73
N GLU A 71 5.54 15.70 3.86
CA GLU A 71 6.26 15.62 5.14
C GLU A 71 5.67 14.54 6.05
N ALA A 72 6.51 13.78 6.73
CA ALA A 72 6.15 12.94 7.87
C ALA A 72 7.12 13.16 9.02
N HIS A 73 6.59 13.08 10.23
CA HIS A 73 7.35 13.20 11.46
C HIS A 73 7.17 11.94 12.29
N PHE A 74 8.30 11.31 12.62
CA PHE A 74 8.37 10.15 13.48
C PHE A 74 9.24 10.47 14.69
N SER A 75 8.75 10.12 15.88
CA SER A 75 9.45 10.37 17.14
C SER A 75 9.42 9.08 17.96
N GLU A 76 10.60 8.57 18.32
CA GLU A 76 10.75 7.27 19.00
C GLU A 76 10.09 6.10 18.23
N GLY A 77 10.22 6.11 16.90
CA GLY A 77 9.60 5.11 16.02
C GLY A 77 8.08 5.22 15.86
N ARG A 78 7.43 6.21 16.48
CA ARG A 78 5.98 6.45 16.38
C ARG A 78 5.66 7.56 15.39
N CYS A 79 4.63 7.35 14.59
CA CYS A 79 4.07 8.34 13.68
C CYS A 79 3.45 9.49 14.49
N ARG A 80 3.93 10.72 14.30
CA ARG A 80 3.37 11.92 14.95
C ARG A 80 2.52 12.74 13.99
N GLN A 81 3.01 12.94 12.78
CA GLN A 81 2.29 13.68 11.76
C GLN A 81 2.64 13.17 10.36
N ILE A 82 1.66 13.17 9.46
CA ILE A 82 1.82 12.98 8.02
C ILE A 82 1.05 14.09 7.32
N THR A 83 1.73 14.82 6.45
CA THR A 83 1.17 15.91 5.64
C THR A 83 1.24 15.52 4.17
N ALA A 84 0.09 15.58 3.49
CA ALA A 84 -0.05 15.20 2.07
C ALA A 84 0.59 13.84 1.73
N GLY A 85 0.38 12.85 2.60
CA GLY A 85 0.78 11.46 2.37
C GLY A 85 -0.27 10.72 1.55
N GLY A 86 0.13 10.16 0.42
CA GLY A 86 -0.74 9.42 -0.47
C GLY A 86 -0.06 8.21 -1.11
N ALA A 87 -0.88 7.29 -1.58
CA ALA A 87 -0.49 6.18 -2.43
C ALA A 87 -1.40 6.17 -3.66
N GLN A 88 -0.86 5.82 -4.81
CA GLN A 88 -1.61 5.68 -6.03
C GLN A 88 -1.12 4.45 -6.78
N TRP A 89 -2.03 3.60 -7.20
CA TRP A 89 -1.73 2.52 -8.13
C TRP A 89 -2.44 2.82 -9.45
N ARG A 90 -1.66 3.12 -10.48
CA ARG A 90 -2.15 3.44 -11.83
C ARG A 90 -2.13 2.21 -12.71
N GLN A 91 -3.08 2.17 -13.67
CA GLN A 91 -3.27 1.02 -14.58
C GLN A 91 -3.39 -0.29 -13.80
N ALA A 92 -4.10 -0.21 -12.67
CA ALA A 92 -4.15 -1.28 -11.69
C ALA A 92 -4.93 -2.47 -12.25
N ARG A 93 -4.22 -3.56 -12.49
CA ARG A 93 -4.81 -4.83 -12.92
C ARG A 93 -4.31 -5.97 -12.04
N LEU A 94 -5.22 -6.88 -11.73
CA LEU A 94 -4.91 -8.13 -11.04
C LEU A 94 -5.21 -9.28 -11.99
N HIS A 95 -4.27 -10.21 -12.13
CA HIS A 95 -4.45 -11.41 -12.92
C HIS A 95 -4.48 -12.62 -12.00
N SER A 96 -5.43 -13.51 -12.26
CA SER A 96 -5.57 -14.79 -11.57
C SER A 96 -5.87 -15.88 -12.60
N PRO A 97 -5.71 -17.17 -12.25
CA PRO A 97 -6.03 -18.28 -13.16
C PRO A 97 -7.49 -18.29 -13.65
N VAL A 98 -8.40 -17.69 -12.89
CA VAL A 98 -9.85 -17.67 -13.18
C VAL A 98 -10.31 -16.39 -13.90
N GLY A 99 -9.39 -15.46 -14.18
CA GLY A 99 -9.69 -14.21 -14.87
C GLY A 99 -8.83 -13.03 -14.43
N SER A 100 -8.97 -11.93 -15.16
CA SER A 100 -8.32 -10.65 -14.84
C SER A 100 -9.33 -9.64 -14.32
N LEU A 101 -8.90 -8.80 -13.38
CA LEU A 101 -9.69 -7.75 -12.77
C LEU A 101 -9.04 -6.39 -13.03
N GLU A 102 -9.79 -5.49 -13.66
CA GLU A 102 -9.37 -4.11 -13.89
C GLU A 102 -9.87 -3.21 -12.75
N LEU A 103 -8.92 -2.67 -12.00
CA LEU A 103 -9.18 -1.76 -10.89
C LEU A 103 -9.11 -0.29 -11.31
N ALA A 104 -8.67 -0.01 -12.56
CA ALA A 104 -8.40 1.30 -13.12
C ALA A 104 -7.34 2.09 -12.31
N GLN A 105 -7.73 2.67 -11.18
CA GLN A 105 -6.86 3.41 -10.29
C GLN A 105 -7.24 3.16 -8.83
N VAL A 106 -6.26 2.78 -8.01
CA VAL A 106 -6.41 2.70 -6.55
C VAL A 106 -5.77 3.91 -5.92
N ASN A 107 -6.51 4.62 -5.07
CA ASN A 107 -6.03 5.79 -4.37
C ASN A 107 -5.98 5.53 -2.86
N GLY A 108 -4.92 6.02 -2.23
CA GLY A 108 -4.63 5.85 -0.83
C GLY A 108 -4.23 7.15 -0.17
N THR A 109 -4.60 7.31 1.10
CA THR A 109 -4.16 8.43 1.94
C THR A 109 -3.57 7.91 3.24
N PHE A 110 -2.46 8.51 3.64
CA PHE A 110 -1.76 8.17 4.89
C PHE A 110 -2.03 9.19 5.98
N ARG A 111 -2.11 8.70 7.22
CA ARG A 111 -2.30 9.51 8.43
C ARG A 111 -1.55 8.86 9.59
N CYS A 112 -1.23 9.63 10.62
CA CYS A 112 -0.87 9.03 11.91
C CYS A 112 -2.12 8.77 12.75
N THR A 113 -2.12 7.69 13.51
CA THR A 113 -3.12 7.43 14.54
C THR A 113 -2.66 8.00 15.89
N ALA A 114 -3.58 8.09 16.85
CA ALA A 114 -3.27 8.61 18.20
C ALA A 114 -2.26 7.72 18.96
N ASP A 115 -2.25 6.41 18.71
CA ASP A 115 -1.31 5.44 19.28
C ASP A 115 0.04 5.39 18.53
N GLY A 116 0.22 6.23 17.50
CA GLY A 116 1.48 6.38 16.79
C GLY A 116 1.71 5.38 15.66
N ALA A 117 0.67 4.69 15.20
CA ALA A 117 0.69 3.87 14.00
C ALA A 117 0.49 4.71 12.73
N VAL A 118 0.88 4.17 11.59
CA VAL A 118 0.54 4.74 10.28
C VAL A 118 -0.79 4.12 9.82
N ALA A 119 -1.81 4.95 9.62
CA ALA A 119 -3.06 4.55 9.01
C ALA A 119 -3.03 4.81 7.50
N LEU A 120 -3.55 3.85 6.74
CA LEU A 120 -3.80 3.95 5.31
C LEU A 120 -5.31 3.82 5.07
N THR A 121 -5.88 4.67 4.24
CA THR A 121 -7.23 4.48 3.70
C THR A 121 -7.17 4.38 2.20
N LEU A 122 -7.67 3.27 1.66
CA LEU A 122 -7.73 2.97 0.24
C LEU A 122 -9.15 3.11 -0.27
N ARG A 123 -9.27 3.65 -1.47
CA ARG A 123 -10.51 3.67 -2.26
C ARG A 123 -10.20 3.47 -3.73
N GLN A 124 -11.09 2.73 -4.37
CA GLN A 124 -11.08 2.47 -5.79
C GLN A 124 -12.52 2.22 -6.24
N ASP A 125 -12.87 2.70 -7.42
CA ASP A 125 -14.16 2.42 -8.06
C ASP A 125 -13.92 2.27 -9.55
N SER A 126 -14.14 1.06 -10.07
CA SER A 126 -14.06 0.74 -11.49
C SER A 126 -15.37 0.13 -11.97
N HIS A 127 -15.46 -0.09 -13.28
CA HIS A 127 -16.59 -0.78 -13.89
C HIS A 127 -16.73 -2.25 -13.43
N GLN A 128 -15.66 -2.84 -12.89
CA GLN A 128 -15.64 -4.25 -12.48
C GLN A 128 -15.73 -4.44 -10.96
N LEU A 129 -15.14 -3.53 -10.17
CA LEU A 129 -15.12 -3.65 -8.72
C LEU A 129 -15.09 -2.27 -8.06
N SER A 130 -15.80 -2.13 -6.94
CA SER A 130 -15.56 -1.07 -5.97
C SER A 130 -14.86 -1.65 -4.75
N LEU A 131 -13.77 -0.99 -4.32
CA LEU A 131 -12.99 -1.36 -3.15
C LEU A 131 -12.87 -0.15 -2.23
N SER A 132 -13.13 -0.37 -0.96
CA SER A 132 -12.77 0.59 0.08
C SER A 132 -12.17 -0.12 1.28
N GLY A 133 -11.27 0.53 2.00
CA GLY A 133 -10.74 -0.05 3.21
C GLY A 133 -9.80 0.85 3.97
N GLN A 134 -9.47 0.42 5.17
CA GLN A 134 -8.60 1.10 6.10
C GLN A 134 -7.68 0.07 6.71
N GLY A 135 -6.42 0.43 6.88
CA GLY A 135 -5.47 -0.37 7.63
C GLY A 135 -4.53 0.45 8.45
N THR A 136 -3.88 -0.21 9.39
CA THR A 136 -2.86 0.36 10.26
C THR A 136 -1.59 -0.46 10.18
N LEU A 137 -0.46 0.22 10.32
CA LEU A 137 0.87 -0.36 10.53
C LEU A 137 1.42 0.21 11.83
N SER A 138 1.48 -0.63 12.85
CA SER A 138 2.02 -0.29 14.16
C SER A 138 3.56 -0.22 14.13
N PRO A 139 4.19 0.54 15.04
CA PRO A 139 5.66 0.64 15.14
C PRO A 139 6.39 -0.70 15.31
N ASP A 140 5.72 -1.67 15.93
CA ASP A 140 6.25 -3.04 16.11
C ASP A 140 6.06 -3.94 14.88
N GLY A 141 5.66 -3.37 13.75
CA GLY A 141 5.47 -4.04 12.46
C GLY A 141 4.12 -4.76 12.33
N ARG A 142 3.27 -4.78 13.36
CA ARG A 142 1.93 -5.39 13.20
C ARG A 142 1.09 -4.57 12.23
N TYR A 143 0.45 -5.26 11.30
CA TYR A 143 -0.48 -4.63 10.36
C TYR A 143 -1.83 -5.31 10.39
N LEU A 144 -2.86 -4.51 10.19
CA LEU A 144 -4.25 -4.94 10.04
C LEU A 144 -4.87 -4.07 8.96
N PHE A 145 -5.43 -4.70 7.93
CA PHE A 145 -6.19 -4.03 6.90
C PHE A 145 -7.59 -4.64 6.84
N ARG A 146 -8.60 -3.78 6.80
CA ARG A 146 -10.02 -4.15 6.70
C ARG A 146 -10.68 -3.35 5.59
N GLY A 147 -11.60 -3.96 4.88
CA GLY A 147 -12.35 -3.23 3.87
C GLY A 147 -13.57 -3.96 3.37
N THR A 148 -14.15 -3.39 2.32
CA THR A 148 -15.30 -3.92 1.61
C THR A 148 -14.97 -4.01 0.12
N LEU A 149 -15.38 -5.13 -0.47
CA LEU A 149 -15.35 -5.40 -1.91
C LEU A 149 -16.79 -5.43 -2.39
N GLN A 150 -17.10 -4.70 -3.45
CA GLN A 150 -18.42 -4.69 -4.06
C GLN A 150 -18.27 -4.97 -5.56
N PRO A 151 -18.63 -6.19 -6.02
CA PRO A 151 -18.70 -6.52 -7.44
C PRO A 151 -19.56 -5.51 -8.21
N ARG A 152 -19.14 -5.19 -9.43
CA ARG A 152 -19.91 -4.36 -10.38
C ARG A 152 -20.28 -5.18 -11.60
N GLN A 153 -21.12 -4.61 -12.48
CA GLN A 153 -21.64 -5.29 -13.66
C GLN A 153 -20.54 -5.80 -14.60
N GLY A 154 -19.37 -5.16 -14.65
CA GLY A 154 -18.24 -5.59 -15.47
C GLY A 154 -17.40 -6.73 -14.89
N MET A 155 -17.71 -7.23 -13.69
CA MET A 155 -16.89 -8.27 -13.05
C MET A 155 -17.09 -9.63 -13.75
N PRO A 156 -16.01 -10.36 -14.09
CA PRO A 156 -16.13 -11.72 -14.60
C PRO A 156 -16.90 -12.63 -13.61
N PRO A 157 -17.88 -13.43 -14.06
CA PRO A 157 -18.78 -14.18 -13.16
C PRO A 157 -18.06 -15.08 -12.16
N LEU A 158 -17.00 -15.78 -12.58
CA LEU A 158 -16.21 -16.65 -11.69
C LEU A 158 -15.49 -15.86 -10.61
N LEU A 159 -14.98 -14.66 -10.93
CA LEU A 159 -14.37 -13.77 -9.96
C LEU A 159 -15.41 -13.21 -9.00
N ALA A 160 -16.60 -12.85 -9.51
CA ALA A 160 -17.70 -12.39 -8.67
C ALA A 160 -18.04 -13.42 -7.60
N LEU A 161 -18.13 -14.71 -7.95
CA LEU A 161 -18.40 -15.80 -7.00
C LEU A 161 -17.32 -15.92 -5.90
N LEU A 162 -16.05 -15.69 -6.22
CA LEU A 162 -14.96 -15.73 -5.24
C LEU A 162 -14.99 -14.55 -4.28
N VAL A 163 -15.40 -13.39 -4.78
CA VAL A 163 -15.51 -12.16 -3.99
C VAL A 163 -16.82 -12.14 -3.20
N THR A 164 -17.92 -12.71 -3.70
CA THR A 164 -19.18 -12.86 -2.95
C THR A 164 -19.15 -14.13 -2.12
N ARG A 165 -18.35 -14.16 -1.04
CA ARG A 165 -18.67 -15.06 0.06
C ARG A 165 -19.88 -14.50 0.80
N PRO A 166 -20.80 -15.33 1.31
CA PRO A 166 -21.94 -14.84 2.06
C PRO A 166 -21.44 -14.05 3.28
N ALA A 167 -21.47 -12.73 3.17
CA ALA A 167 -21.28 -11.83 4.28
C ALA A 167 -22.46 -12.05 5.24
N SER A 168 -22.17 -12.30 6.51
CA SER A 168 -23.20 -12.49 7.52
C SER A 168 -24.14 -11.29 7.57
N LYS A 169 -25.42 -11.49 7.20
CA LYS A 169 -26.64 -10.67 7.43
C LYS A 169 -26.63 -9.14 7.24
N ASN A 170 -25.51 -8.46 7.09
CA ASN A 170 -25.40 -7.01 7.08
C ASN A 170 -24.98 -6.55 5.68
N GLU A 171 -25.92 -5.90 4.99
CA GLU A 171 -25.79 -5.28 3.65
C GLU A 171 -25.58 -6.23 2.45
N PRO A 172 -26.63 -6.54 1.68
CA PRO A 172 -26.50 -7.24 0.39
C PRO A 172 -25.53 -6.50 -0.55
N GLY A 173 -24.53 -7.22 -1.10
CA GLY A 173 -23.67 -6.71 -2.16
C GLY A 173 -22.30 -6.16 -1.73
N ARG A 174 -21.96 -6.14 -0.44
CA ARG A 174 -20.62 -5.79 0.05
C ARG A 174 -19.99 -6.97 0.79
N THR A 175 -18.86 -7.45 0.31
CA THR A 175 -18.10 -8.49 0.99
C THR A 175 -17.02 -7.87 1.85
N PRO A 176 -17.03 -8.09 3.18
CA PRO A 176 -15.93 -7.67 4.03
C PRO A 176 -14.69 -8.50 3.73
N TRP A 177 -13.53 -7.85 3.79
CA TRP A 177 -12.24 -8.52 3.71
C TRP A 177 -11.31 -8.00 4.81
N GLN A 178 -10.41 -8.86 5.28
CA GLN A 178 -9.43 -8.53 6.30
C GLN A 178 -8.12 -9.27 6.02
N ILE A 179 -7.01 -8.57 6.16
CA ILE A 179 -5.66 -9.15 6.16
C ILE A 179 -4.94 -8.60 7.38
N GLN A 180 -4.24 -9.46 8.11
CA GLN A 180 -3.44 -9.06 9.25
C GLN A 180 -2.15 -9.87 9.30
N GLY A 181 -1.14 -9.30 9.93
CA GLY A 181 0.14 -9.99 10.12
C GLY A 181 1.12 -9.12 10.87
N LYS A 182 2.39 -9.52 10.78
CA LYS A 182 3.51 -8.74 11.31
C LYS A 182 4.56 -8.66 10.23
N TRP A 183 4.90 -7.45 9.81
CA TRP A 183 6.07 -7.20 8.99
C TRP A 183 7.30 -7.46 9.85
N LEU A 184 7.99 -8.56 9.56
CA LEU A 184 9.33 -8.81 10.07
C LEU A 184 10.28 -8.33 8.98
N PRO A 185 11.20 -7.41 9.26
CA PRO A 185 12.32 -7.17 8.35
C PRO A 185 12.98 -8.54 8.15
N GLN A 186 12.94 -9.07 6.94
CA GLN A 186 13.72 -10.28 6.67
C GLN A 186 15.19 -9.89 6.84
N GLU A 187 15.82 -10.44 7.88
CA GLU A 187 17.27 -10.50 7.94
C GLU A 187 17.70 -11.28 6.69
N GLN A 188 18.36 -10.60 5.75
CA GLN A 188 19.03 -11.26 4.65
C GLN A 188 20.04 -12.22 5.27
N LYS A 189 19.79 -13.52 5.13
CA LYS A 189 20.78 -14.55 5.42
C LYS A 189 21.68 -14.75 4.22
#